data_AF-A0A263DW13-F1
#
_entry.id   AF-A0A263DW13-F1
#
_cell.length_a   1.000
_cell.length_b   1.000
_cell.length_c   1.000
_cell.angle_alpha   90.00
_cell.angle_beta   90.00
_cell.angle_gamma   90.00
#
_symmetry.space_group_name_H-M   'P 1'
#
loop_
_entity.id
_entity.type
_entity.pdbx_description
1 polymer ?
#
loop_
_entity_poly.entity_id
_entity_poly.type
_entity_poly.pdbx_seq_one_letter_code
_entity_poly.pdbx_strand_id
1 'polypeptide(L)' 'MPKIHVTVWDGPEGADRAVFVHGSTTWGTSAFARQRPLTSEHRLELVDRRGYGRSPALEVLDGEGAHRDPQR' A
#
# COMPACT_ATOMS: atom_id res chain seq x y z
N MET A 1 3.12 18.02 -1.88
CA MET A 1 3.13 16.86 -0.96
C MET A 1 3.53 15.61 -1.75
N PRO A 2 4.42 14.73 -1.24
CA PRO A 2 4.79 13.51 -1.95
C PRO A 2 3.57 12.59 -2.10
N LYS A 3 3.36 12.06 -3.30
CA LYS A 3 2.22 11.20 -3.65
C LYS A 3 2.38 9.82 -3.02
N ILE A 4 1.32 9.30 -2.41
CA ILE A 4 1.24 7.91 -1.90
C ILE A 4 0.91 6.97 -3.06
N HIS A 5 1.61 5.86 -3.13
CA HIS A 5 1.34 4.78 -4.08
C HIS A 5 0.17 3.91 -3.60
N VAL A 6 -0.76 3.62 -4.52
CA VAL A 6 -1.90 2.73 -4.29
C VAL A 6 -1.96 1.71 -5.42
N THR A 7 -2.06 0.44 -5.06
CA THR A 7 -2.38 -0.63 -6.01
C THR A 7 -3.86 -0.93 -5.90
N VAL A 8 -4.57 -0.90 -7.03
CA VAL A 8 -6.01 -1.18 -7.10
C VAL A 8 -6.21 -2.60 -7.57
N TRP A 9 -7.04 -3.35 -6.87
CA TRP A 9 -7.67 -4.56 -7.40
C TRP A 9 -9.16 -4.27 -7.59
N ASP A 10 -9.59 -4.31 -8.84
CA ASP A 10 -10.96 -3.99 -9.21
C ASP A 10 -11.95 -5.01 -8.65
N GLY A 11 -13.13 -4.51 -8.26
CA GLY A 11 -14.28 -5.32 -7.90
C GLY A 11 -15.43 -5.09 -8.89
N PRO A 12 -16.67 -5.52 -8.56
CA PRO A 12 -17.84 -5.22 -9.36
C PRO A 12 -18.04 -3.72 -9.60
N GLU A 13 -18.71 -3.36 -10.70
CA GLU A 13 -19.08 -1.98 -10.95
C GLU A 13 -19.96 -1.45 -9.81
N GLY A 14 -19.63 -0.26 -9.29
CA GLY A 14 -20.34 0.34 -8.16
C GLY A 14 -20.05 -0.28 -6.78
N ALA A 15 -19.12 -1.25 -6.69
CA ALA A 15 -18.75 -1.85 -5.42
C ALA A 15 -18.11 -0.85 -4.43
N ASP A 16 -18.39 -1.04 -3.15
CA ASP A 16 -17.78 -0.25 -2.09
C ASP A 16 -16.26 -0.41 -2.06
N ARG A 17 -15.58 0.68 -1.72
CA ARG A 17 -14.12 0.74 -1.63
C ARG A 17 -13.65 0.26 -0.26
N ALA A 18 -12.75 -0.71 -0.24
CA ALA A 18 -12.07 -1.16 0.96
C ALA A 18 -10.57 -0.80 0.90
N VAL A 19 -10.08 -0.07 1.90
CA VAL A 19 -8.69 0.43 1.95
C VAL A 19 -7.86 -0.41 2.91
N PHE A 20 -6.76 -0.97 2.39
CA PHE A 20 -5.87 -1.85 3.13
C PHE A 20 -4.54 -1.14 3.37
N VAL A 21 -4.21 -0.97 4.65
CA VAL A 21 -2.99 -0.28 5.10
C VAL A 21 -2.15 -1.28 5.89
N HIS A 22 -0.95 -1.56 5.41
CA HIS A 22 -0.09 -2.58 6.00
C HIS A 22 0.64 -2.09 7.26
N GLY A 23 1.10 -3.03 8.10
CA GLY A 23 1.93 -2.75 9.27
C GLY A 23 3.38 -2.40 8.92
N SER A 24 4.31 -2.43 9.88
CA SER A 24 5.75 -2.29 9.57
C SER A 24 6.30 -3.57 8.90
N THR A 25 7.47 -3.47 8.26
CA THR A 25 8.21 -4.59 7.63
C THR A 25 7.48 -5.35 6.50
N THR A 26 6.57 -4.70 5.77
CA THR A 26 5.85 -5.30 4.63
C THR A 26 5.39 -4.20 3.64
N TRP A 27 4.73 -4.59 2.56
CA TRP A 27 4.26 -3.72 1.47
C TRP A 27 2.76 -3.93 1.22
N GLY A 28 2.10 -3.02 0.52
CA GLY A 28 0.65 -3.10 0.30
C GLY A 28 0.23 -4.44 -0.32
N THR A 29 0.86 -4.86 -1.42
CA THR A 29 0.50 -6.09 -2.13
C THR A 29 0.92 -7.37 -1.42
N SER A 30 2.07 -7.40 -0.75
CA SER A 30 2.56 -8.61 -0.07
C SER A 30 1.80 -8.87 1.23
N ALA A 31 1.44 -7.81 1.98
CA ALA A 31 0.68 -7.93 3.22
C ALA A 31 -0.72 -8.52 3.02
N PHE A 32 -1.35 -8.23 1.87
CA PHE A 32 -2.76 -8.54 1.62
C PHE A 32 -3.01 -9.47 0.43
N ALA A 33 -1.97 -10.19 -0.02
CA ALA A 33 -2.09 -11.13 -1.15
C ALA A 33 -3.24 -12.14 -0.98
N ARG A 34 -3.46 -12.64 0.25
CA ARG A 34 -4.49 -13.64 0.54
C ARG A 34 -5.92 -13.08 0.59
N GLN A 35 -6.06 -11.75 0.55
CA GLN A 35 -7.33 -11.03 0.62
C GLN A 35 -7.88 -10.74 -0.78
N ARG A 36 -7.16 -11.13 -1.84
CA ARG A 36 -7.61 -10.99 -3.22
C ARG A 36 -9.01 -11.55 -3.49
N PRO A 37 -9.48 -12.64 -2.86
CA PRO A 37 -10.87 -13.08 -3.02
C PRO A 37 -11.94 -12.04 -2.66
N LEU A 38 -11.65 -11.04 -1.82
CA LEU A 38 -12.61 -9.97 -1.47
C LEU A 38 -12.96 -9.06 -2.67
N THR A 39 -12.23 -9.15 -3.78
CA THR A 39 -12.58 -8.45 -5.02
C THR A 39 -13.89 -8.92 -5.62
N SER A 40 -14.47 -10.03 -5.15
CA SER A 40 -15.81 -10.44 -5.57
C SER A 40 -16.90 -9.47 -5.13
N GLU A 41 -16.65 -8.70 -4.07
CA GLU A 41 -17.65 -7.83 -3.44
C GLU A 41 -17.20 -6.38 -3.33
N HIS A 42 -15.89 -6.12 -3.30
CA HIS A 42 -15.34 -4.80 -3.00
C HIS A 42 -14.26 -4.41 -4.00
N ARG A 43 -14.10 -3.11 -4.24
CA ARG A 43 -12.90 -2.57 -4.91
C ARG A 43 -11.81 -2.37 -3.86
N LEU A 44 -10.71 -3.11 -3.97
CA LEU A 44 -9.64 -3.07 -2.97
C LEU A 44 -8.55 -2.07 -3.35
N GLU A 45 -8.18 -1.22 -2.41
CA GLU A 45 -7.05 -0.32 -2.55
C GLU A 45 -5.97 -0.63 -1.52
N LEU A 46 -4.85 -1.16 -2.01
CA LEU A 46 -3.71 -1.59 -1.22
C LEU A 46 -2.68 -0.46 -1.22
N VAL A 47 -2.51 0.17 -0.07
CA VAL A 47 -1.66 1.35 0.10
C VAL A 47 -0.25 0.92 0.47
N ASP A 48 0.76 1.44 -0.23
CA ASP A 48 2.13 1.43 0.29
C ASP A 48 2.26 2.61 1.26
N ARG A 49 2.51 2.36 2.55
CA ARG A 49 2.71 3.45 3.52
C ARG A 49 3.94 4.27 3.13
N ARG A 50 3.96 5.54 3.52
CA ARG A 50 5.09 6.46 3.29
C ARG A 50 6.42 5.83 3.74
N GLY A 51 7.43 5.84 2.87
CA GLY A 51 8.74 5.23 3.15
C GLY A 51 8.80 3.73 2.91
N TYR A 52 7.72 3.13 2.41
CA TYR A 52 7.60 1.71 2.07
C TYR A 52 7.22 1.56 0.59
N GLY A 53 7.66 0.46 -0.02
CA GLY A 53 7.30 0.12 -1.40
C GLY A 53 7.58 1.26 -2.38
N ARG A 54 6.54 1.67 -3.13
CA ARG A 54 6.65 2.77 -4.11
C ARG A 54 6.30 4.14 -3.53
N SER A 55 5.94 4.23 -2.25
CA SER A 55 5.63 5.50 -1.59
C SER A 55 6.91 6.15 -1.06
N PRO A 56 7.27 7.36 -1.52
CA PRO A 56 8.47 8.04 -1.06
C PRO A 56 8.40 8.31 0.44
N ALA A 57 9.56 8.25 1.11
CA ALA A 57 9.70 8.81 2.45
C ALA A 57 9.45 10.34 2.40
N LEU A 58 9.08 10.96 3.51
CA LEU A 58 9.31 12.40 3.61
C LEU A 58 10.82 12.61 3.63
N GLU A 59 11.29 13.71 3.05
CA GLU A 59 12.63 14.18 3.37
C GLU A 59 12.70 14.28 4.89
N VAL A 60 13.62 13.52 5.46
CA VAL A 60 13.84 13.46 6.89
C VAL A 60 14.28 14.87 7.30
N LEU A 61 13.53 15.53 8.18
CA LEU A 61 14.13 16.55 9.03
C LEU A 61 15.17 15.80 9.87
N ASP A 62 16.43 15.90 9.49
CA ASP A 62 17.62 15.25 10.08
C ASP A 62 17.37 14.33 11.29
N GLY A 63 17.34 13.02 11.05
CA GLY A 63 17.25 12.01 12.10
C GLY A 63 16.37 10.83 11.71
N GLU A 64 17.00 9.67 11.54
CA GLU A 64 16.40 8.34 11.39
C GLU A 64 16.11 7.91 9.93
N GLY A 65 16.96 6.99 9.47
CA GLY A 65 17.14 6.63 8.07
C GLY A 65 15.91 6.05 7.39
N ALA A 66 15.69 6.49 6.16
CA ALA A 66 14.80 5.83 5.23
C ALA A 66 15.25 4.36 5.05
N HIS A 67 14.40 3.42 5.46
CA HIS A 67 14.59 2.00 5.15
C HIS A 67 14.39 1.79 3.65
N ARG A 68 15.44 2.06 2.87
CA ARG A 68 15.53 1.68 1.47
C ARG A 68 15.97 0.23 1.40
N ASP A 69 15.01 -0.69 1.34
CA ASP A 69 15.27 -2.05 0.88
C ASP A 69 14.51 -2.27 -0.44
N PRO A 70 15.22 -2.39 -1.59
CA PRO A 70 14.58 -2.64 -2.87
C PRO A 70 14.15 -4.11 -2.96
N GLN A 71 12.83 -4.32 -2.89
CA GLN A 71 12.12 -5.47 -3.44
C GLN A 71 12.81 -6.84 -3.26
N ARG A 72 12.72 -7.40 -2.05
CA ARG A 72 12.60 -8.85 -1.87
C ARG A 72 11.15 -9.23 -1.59
#